data_AF-A0A954KJU1-F1
#
_entry.id   AF-A0A954KJU1-F1
#
_cell.length_a   1.000
_cell.length_b   1.000
_cell.length_c   1.000
_cell.angle_alpha   90.00
_cell.angle_beta   90.00
_cell.angle_gamma   90.00
#
_symmetry.space_group_name_H-M   'P 1'
#
loop_
_entity.id
_entity.type
_entity.pdbx_description
1 polymer ?
#
loop_
_entity_poly.entity_id
_entity_poly.type
_entity_poly.pdbx_seq_one_letter_code
_entity_poly.pdbx_strand_id
1 'polypeptide(L)'
;IDALAAGKHVYCEKPMTHTVEETREVMSAWKESGRVMQVGVQSTSLPVWDMAREMINDGKLGKVVQFQTECARNGKFGMSRHNVITKEMTPKTIDFKKFLGVDEGLAPDMPFDRATYGQWRCYWPFGYGMYSDLYVHRVTGMMKATGLRLPGRVVGGGGIFLEYDGRQVADVASIIADFHEGVQGLVSSTMVSEELKLEHLIRGHHGLFRIDKSCSANTGKGFFDFVPERPQVTLNNQLKPETFEAETELDINSMHLDNWLNAIAAGKPAMVNNDPKLGAAAVTMVNLAVRSYREGKVFHISKEGTISDGDSSWADRWEKMSREEAKPNHVAGWRAGDTGSVMYPPDYQKLAGPWIDGKPPEA
;
A
#
# COMPACT_ATOMS: atom_id res chain seq x y z
N ILE A 1 -4.04 6.50 20.81
CA ILE A 1 -5.37 6.07 21.31
C ILE A 1 -5.86 7.00 22.40
N ASP A 2 -5.06 7.27 23.43
CA ASP A 2 -5.40 8.15 24.56
C ASP A 2 -5.95 9.52 24.16
N ALA A 3 -5.37 10.16 23.13
CA ALA A 3 -5.86 11.44 22.63
C ALA A 3 -7.32 11.35 22.13
N LEU A 4 -7.70 10.27 21.45
CA LEU A 4 -9.07 10.04 20.98
C LEU A 4 -10.01 9.79 22.16
N ALA A 5 -9.59 8.99 23.14
CA ALA A 5 -10.34 8.73 24.37
C ALA A 5 -10.56 10.00 25.20
N ALA A 6 -9.59 10.93 25.18
CA ALA A 6 -9.71 12.26 25.78
C ALA A 6 -10.53 13.25 24.93
N GLY A 7 -11.22 12.77 23.88
CA GLY A 7 -12.10 13.56 23.02
C GLY A 7 -11.36 14.52 22.08
N LYS A 8 -10.06 14.29 21.80
CA LYS A 8 -9.26 15.14 20.92
C LYS A 8 -9.30 14.64 19.48
N HIS A 9 -9.25 15.59 18.55
CA HIS A 9 -8.92 15.30 17.16
C HIS A 9 -7.43 14.93 17.06
N VAL A 10 -7.08 14.04 16.14
CA VAL A 10 -5.72 13.50 16.03
C VAL A 10 -5.17 13.66 14.62
N TYR A 11 -3.99 14.24 14.50
CA TYR A 11 -3.14 14.09 13.33
C TYR A 11 -2.01 13.12 13.71
N CYS A 12 -1.85 12.03 12.99
CA CYS A 12 -0.87 10.99 13.30
C CYS A 12 0.04 10.79 12.10
N GLU A 13 1.32 11.14 12.25
CA GLU A 13 2.30 10.91 11.18
C GLU A 13 2.44 9.43 10.82
N LYS A 14 2.85 9.16 9.58
CA LYS A 14 3.12 7.80 9.13
C LYS A 14 4.42 7.24 9.75
N PRO A 15 4.53 5.93 9.99
CA PRO A 15 3.45 4.94 9.93
C PRO A 15 2.51 5.07 11.14
N MET A 16 1.22 4.78 10.92
CA MET A 16 0.19 4.93 11.97
C MET A 16 0.38 3.99 13.16
N THR A 17 0.90 2.79 12.93
CA THR A 17 1.13 1.76 13.97
C THR A 17 2.42 0.98 13.68
N HIS A 18 2.98 0.34 14.71
CA HIS A 18 4.16 -0.53 14.60
C HIS A 18 3.75 -1.97 14.26
N THR A 19 2.68 -2.50 14.86
CA THR A 19 2.19 -3.85 14.57
C THR A 19 0.89 -3.85 13.75
N VAL A 20 0.51 -5.01 13.20
CA VAL A 20 -0.77 -5.16 12.49
C VAL A 20 -1.92 -5.14 13.48
N GLU A 21 -1.72 -5.72 14.66
CA GLU A 21 -2.71 -5.84 15.73
C GLU A 21 -3.14 -4.46 16.25
N GLU A 22 -2.18 -3.55 16.47
CA GLU A 22 -2.43 -2.15 16.83
C GLU A 22 -3.33 -1.41 15.84
N THR A 23 -3.32 -1.79 14.55
CA THR A 23 -4.21 -1.14 13.56
C THR A 23 -5.66 -1.32 13.95
N ARG A 24 -6.05 -2.48 14.51
CA ARG A 24 -7.42 -2.75 14.95
C ARG A 24 -7.78 -1.90 16.16
N GLU A 25 -6.86 -1.75 17.10
CA GLU A 25 -7.05 -0.95 18.31
C GLU A 25 -7.24 0.53 17.97
N VAL A 26 -6.38 1.10 17.13
CA VAL A 26 -6.51 2.49 16.65
C VAL A 26 -7.82 2.68 15.89
N MET A 27 -8.19 1.71 15.04
CA MET A 27 -9.44 1.75 14.29
C MET A 27 -10.69 1.71 15.20
N SER A 28 -10.67 0.91 16.28
CA SER A 28 -11.76 0.88 17.26
C SER A 28 -11.86 2.20 18.00
N ALA A 29 -10.75 2.68 18.57
CA ALA A 29 -10.70 3.94 19.29
C ALA A 29 -11.15 5.13 18.43
N TRP A 30 -10.77 5.17 17.16
CA TRP A 30 -11.20 6.22 16.24
C TRP A 30 -12.72 6.18 16.03
N LYS A 31 -13.28 5.01 15.71
CA LYS A 31 -14.73 4.85 15.50
C LYS A 31 -15.53 5.23 16.74
N GLU A 32 -15.11 4.76 17.92
CA GLU A 32 -15.76 5.03 19.21
C GLU A 32 -15.70 6.52 19.58
N SER A 33 -14.59 7.18 19.30
CA SER A 33 -14.41 8.59 19.67
C SER A 33 -15.31 9.56 18.89
N GLY A 34 -15.73 9.17 17.67
CA GLY A 34 -16.40 10.06 16.71
C GLY A 34 -15.54 11.26 16.27
N ARG A 35 -14.23 11.28 16.58
CA ARG A 35 -13.34 12.40 16.30
C ARG A 35 -12.72 12.27 14.91
N VAL A 36 -12.44 13.42 14.32
CA VAL A 36 -11.58 13.51 13.13
C VAL A 36 -10.17 13.03 13.47
N MET A 37 -9.69 12.06 12.69
CA MET A 37 -8.31 11.59 12.70
C MET A 37 -7.79 11.54 11.26
N GLN A 38 -6.58 12.05 11.01
CA GLN A 38 -5.91 11.95 9.71
C GLN A 38 -4.52 11.34 9.88
N VAL A 39 -4.17 10.42 8.98
CA VAL A 39 -2.85 9.79 8.93
C VAL A 39 -1.96 10.55 7.95
N GLY A 40 -0.76 10.94 8.38
CA GLY A 40 0.18 11.80 7.64
C GLY A 40 0.82 11.14 6.43
N VAL A 41 0.05 10.87 5.39
CA VAL A 41 0.55 10.51 4.05
C VAL A 41 0.10 11.60 3.08
N GLN A 42 0.85 12.69 3.07
CA GLN A 42 0.46 13.98 2.50
C GLN A 42 0.14 13.88 1.00
N SER A 43 0.86 13.01 0.27
CA SER A 43 0.64 12.79 -1.17
C SER A 43 -0.79 12.38 -1.51
N THR A 44 -1.52 11.75 -0.57
CA THR A 44 -2.94 11.40 -0.75
C THR A 44 -3.84 12.61 -0.90
N SER A 45 -3.42 13.80 -0.50
CA SER A 45 -4.18 15.04 -0.70
C SER A 45 -4.15 15.54 -2.14
N LEU A 46 -3.28 15.02 -3.02
CA LEU A 46 -3.29 15.41 -4.42
C LEU A 46 -4.60 14.94 -5.10
N PRO A 47 -5.34 15.84 -5.78
CA PRO A 47 -6.63 15.50 -6.41
C PRO A 47 -6.50 14.44 -7.51
N VAL A 48 -5.30 14.27 -8.06
CA VAL A 48 -4.99 13.26 -9.08
C VAL A 48 -5.39 11.84 -8.64
N TRP A 49 -5.32 11.52 -7.35
CA TRP A 49 -5.69 10.21 -6.84
C TRP A 49 -7.20 9.96 -6.87
N ASP A 50 -7.99 10.99 -6.53
CA ASP A 50 -9.44 10.93 -6.58
C ASP A 50 -9.92 10.94 -8.04
N MET A 51 -9.25 11.69 -8.93
CA MET A 51 -9.49 11.65 -10.37
C MET A 51 -9.24 10.25 -10.96
N ALA A 52 -8.09 9.64 -10.67
CA ALA A 52 -7.79 8.28 -11.11
C ALA A 52 -8.81 7.26 -10.56
N ARG A 53 -9.24 7.44 -9.30
CA ARG A 53 -10.28 6.62 -8.67
C ARG A 53 -11.61 6.69 -9.43
N GLU A 54 -12.08 7.89 -9.75
CA GLU A 54 -13.34 8.05 -10.47
C GLU A 54 -13.27 7.44 -11.88
N MET A 55 -12.16 7.62 -12.59
CA MET A 55 -11.97 6.97 -13.89
C MET A 55 -11.92 5.44 -13.80
N ILE A 56 -11.31 4.89 -12.74
CA ILE A 56 -11.35 3.45 -12.48
C ILE A 56 -12.78 2.99 -12.22
N ASN A 57 -13.53 3.71 -11.38
CA ASN A 57 -14.92 3.38 -11.06
C ASN A 57 -15.82 3.40 -12.31
N ASP A 58 -15.54 4.31 -13.24
CA ASP A 58 -16.26 4.47 -14.52
C ASP A 58 -15.74 3.54 -15.63
N GLY A 59 -14.79 2.65 -15.31
CA GLY A 59 -14.38 1.55 -16.21
C GLY A 59 -13.33 1.93 -17.24
N LYS A 60 -12.63 3.06 -17.08
CA LYS A 60 -11.57 3.53 -18.00
C LYS A 60 -10.50 2.46 -18.23
N LEU A 61 -10.08 1.76 -17.18
CA LEU A 61 -9.11 0.66 -17.24
C LEU A 61 -9.74 -0.72 -17.50
N GLY A 62 -11.07 -0.84 -17.55
CA GLY A 62 -11.74 -2.14 -17.44
C GLY A 62 -11.44 -2.80 -16.09
N LYS A 63 -11.47 -4.14 -16.03
CA LYS A 63 -11.12 -4.88 -14.81
C LYS A 63 -9.67 -4.56 -14.40
N VAL A 64 -9.50 -3.90 -13.25
CA VAL A 64 -8.18 -3.70 -12.62
C VAL A 64 -7.65 -5.05 -12.13
N VAL A 65 -6.37 -5.32 -12.41
CA VAL A 65 -5.71 -6.60 -12.12
C VAL A 65 -4.39 -6.45 -11.36
N GLN A 66 -3.72 -5.29 -11.44
CA GLN A 66 -2.47 -5.09 -10.70
C GLN A 66 -2.23 -3.61 -10.39
N PHE A 67 -1.58 -3.31 -9.26
CA PHE A 67 -0.80 -2.09 -9.10
C PHE A 67 0.67 -2.43 -8.84
N GLN A 68 1.57 -1.57 -9.31
CA GLN A 68 3.01 -1.69 -9.15
C GLN A 68 3.60 -0.36 -8.69
N THR A 69 4.51 -0.36 -7.72
CA THR A 69 5.22 0.85 -7.31
C THR A 69 6.58 0.54 -6.66
N GLU A 70 7.38 1.57 -6.42
CA GLU A 70 8.71 1.46 -5.86
C GLU A 70 9.11 2.74 -5.10
N CYS A 71 10.23 2.67 -4.40
CA CYS A 71 10.91 3.78 -3.75
C CYS A 71 12.39 3.44 -3.50
N ALA A 72 13.13 3.11 -4.54
CA ALA A 72 14.57 2.91 -4.51
C ALA A 72 15.29 4.22 -4.17
N ARG A 73 16.41 4.07 -3.45
CA ARG A 73 17.24 5.18 -2.98
C ARG A 73 18.70 4.77 -3.04
N ASN A 74 19.61 5.71 -3.32
CA ASN A 74 21.05 5.47 -3.35
C ASN A 74 21.79 6.57 -2.60
N GLY A 75 21.74 6.52 -1.26
CA GLY A 75 22.41 7.51 -0.41
C GLY A 75 22.05 7.35 1.06
N LYS A 76 22.60 8.23 1.93
CA LYS A 76 22.43 8.15 3.40
C LYS A 76 20.97 8.04 3.86
N PHE A 77 20.06 8.76 3.19
CA PHE A 77 18.62 8.68 3.44
C PHE A 77 17.99 7.36 3.02
N GLY A 78 18.54 6.67 2.02
CA GLY A 78 18.16 5.30 1.65
C GLY A 78 18.64 4.27 2.68
N MET A 79 19.87 4.43 3.18
CA MET A 79 20.45 3.53 4.18
C MET A 79 19.75 3.55 5.55
N SER A 80 18.64 4.30 5.71
CA SER A 80 17.92 4.54 6.98
C SER A 80 18.77 5.20 8.09
N ARG A 81 20.00 5.62 7.80
CA ARG A 81 20.95 6.28 8.71
C ARG A 81 20.83 7.80 8.68
N HIS A 82 19.65 8.29 9.05
CA HIS A 82 19.29 9.71 8.99
C HIS A 82 20.09 10.58 9.97
N ASN A 83 20.28 10.10 11.22
CA ASN A 83 20.99 10.88 12.22
C ASN A 83 22.47 10.50 12.29
N VAL A 84 23.29 11.53 12.43
CA VAL A 84 24.73 11.38 12.65
C VAL A 84 24.95 10.95 14.09
N ILE A 85 25.71 9.88 14.28
CA ILE A 85 26.17 9.44 15.60
C ILE A 85 27.37 10.30 16.00
N THR A 86 27.33 10.85 17.22
CA THR A 86 28.42 11.69 17.74
C THR A 86 28.98 11.15 19.06
N LYS A 87 30.18 11.60 19.45
CA LYS A 87 30.83 11.15 20.69
C LYS A 87 30.08 11.61 21.94
N GLU A 88 29.41 12.76 21.83
CA GLU A 88 28.64 13.44 22.86
C GLU A 88 27.34 12.70 23.19
N MET A 89 26.88 11.78 22.33
CA MET A 89 25.80 10.86 22.63
C MET A 89 26.26 9.85 23.69
N THR A 90 25.83 10.02 24.94
CA THR A 90 26.21 9.18 26.08
C THR A 90 25.00 8.97 27.00
N PRO A 91 25.03 7.99 27.92
CA PRO A 91 23.97 7.84 28.92
C PRO A 91 23.78 9.05 29.84
N LYS A 92 24.74 9.98 29.87
CA LYS A 92 24.63 11.23 30.65
C LYS A 92 23.88 12.34 29.90
N THR A 93 23.87 12.28 28.57
CA THR A 93 23.29 13.30 27.68
C THR A 93 22.01 12.84 27.00
N ILE A 94 21.76 11.53 27.00
CA ILE A 94 20.59 10.90 26.41
C ILE A 94 19.88 10.08 27.48
N ASP A 95 18.61 10.40 27.70
CA ASP A 95 17.71 9.57 28.49
C ASP A 95 17.23 8.38 27.63
N PHE A 96 18.06 7.34 27.59
CA PHE A 96 17.80 6.18 26.76
C PHE A 96 16.62 5.34 27.24
N LYS A 97 16.42 5.27 28.56
CA LYS A 97 15.27 4.57 29.14
C LYS A 97 13.95 5.20 28.69
N LYS A 98 13.90 6.53 28.64
CA LYS A 98 12.75 7.26 28.09
C LYS A 98 12.60 7.08 26.57
N PHE A 99 13.69 7.04 25.82
CA PHE A 99 13.63 6.72 24.39
C PHE A 99 13.02 5.34 24.13
N LEU A 100 13.39 4.34 24.94
CA LEU A 100 12.83 2.99 24.86
C LEU A 100 11.38 2.91 25.36
N GLY A 101 10.94 3.86 26.20
CA GLY A 101 9.63 3.83 26.84
C GLY A 101 9.47 2.62 27.78
N VAL A 102 10.52 2.29 28.53
CA VAL A 102 10.55 1.11 29.42
C VAL A 102 9.47 1.19 30.50
N ASP A 103 9.25 2.39 31.06
CA ASP A 103 8.27 2.58 32.12
C ASP A 103 6.82 2.47 31.60
N GLU A 104 6.64 2.67 30.30
CA GLU A 104 5.39 2.48 29.56
C GLU A 104 5.27 1.08 28.94
N GLY A 105 6.28 0.22 29.10
CA GLY A 105 6.30 -1.15 28.55
C GLY A 105 6.41 -1.21 27.02
N LEU A 106 6.93 -0.16 26.37
CA LEU A 106 6.98 -0.08 24.89
C LEU A 106 8.14 -0.89 24.29
N ALA A 107 9.26 -1.01 25.01
CA ALA A 107 10.40 -1.84 24.63
C ALA A 107 11.08 -2.43 25.88
N PRO A 108 11.78 -3.58 25.76
CA PRO A 108 12.58 -4.10 26.87
C PRO A 108 13.72 -3.14 27.22
N ASP A 109 14.08 -3.09 28.50
CA ASP A 109 15.28 -2.37 28.93
C ASP A 109 16.52 -2.99 28.27
N MET A 110 17.42 -2.14 27.77
CA MET A 110 18.63 -2.59 27.10
C MET A 110 19.78 -1.59 27.25
N PRO A 111 21.04 -2.04 27.13
CA PRO A 111 22.20 -1.16 27.24
C PRO A 111 22.17 -0.02 26.21
N PHE A 112 22.60 1.18 26.62
CA PHE A 112 22.74 2.31 25.71
C PHE A 112 23.67 1.98 24.55
N ASP A 113 23.14 2.13 23.34
CA ASP A 113 23.89 2.05 22.10
C ASP A 113 23.56 3.27 21.23
N ARG A 114 24.62 3.92 20.73
CA ARG A 114 24.47 5.14 19.93
C ARG A 114 23.76 4.86 18.61
N ALA A 115 23.97 3.69 18.02
CA ALA A 115 23.34 3.33 16.75
C ALA A 115 21.86 3.01 16.96
N THR A 116 21.51 2.34 18.05
CA THR A 116 20.12 2.08 18.44
C THR A 116 19.37 3.40 18.64
N TYR A 117 19.93 4.37 19.37
CA TYR A 117 19.29 5.68 19.55
C TYR A 117 19.25 6.51 18.25
N GLY A 118 20.39 6.70 17.59
CA GLY A 118 20.52 7.59 16.44
C GLY A 118 19.96 7.00 15.14
N GLN A 119 19.96 5.68 15.00
CA GLN A 119 19.68 4.96 13.76
C GLN A 119 18.68 3.82 13.99
N TRP A 120 17.74 4.02 14.91
CA TRP A 120 16.71 3.06 15.33
C TRP A 120 15.95 2.39 14.18
N ARG A 121 15.78 3.09 13.04
CA ARG A 121 15.13 2.55 11.83
C ARG A 121 15.81 1.30 11.26
N CYS A 122 17.08 1.09 11.60
CA CYS A 122 17.88 -0.05 11.18
C CYS A 122 17.64 -1.31 12.03
N TYR A 123 16.81 -1.25 13.08
CA TYR A 123 16.65 -2.31 14.06
C TYR A 123 15.17 -2.67 14.26
N TRP A 124 14.87 -3.98 14.21
CA TRP A 124 13.50 -4.50 14.23
C TRP A 124 12.61 -4.03 15.39
N PRO A 125 13.11 -3.84 16.62
CA PRO A 125 12.26 -3.39 17.73
C PRO A 125 11.65 -1.99 17.51
N PHE A 126 12.24 -1.18 16.64
CA PHE A 126 11.86 0.23 16.49
C PHE A 126 11.41 0.57 15.08
N GLY A 127 11.97 -0.08 14.06
CA GLY A 127 11.61 0.17 12.67
C GLY A 127 11.86 -1.01 11.75
N TYR A 128 11.18 -1.01 10.60
CA TYR A 128 11.27 -2.08 9.60
C TYR A 128 12.05 -1.64 8.35
N GLY A 129 12.96 -0.67 8.52
CA GLY A 129 13.73 -0.08 7.43
C GLY A 129 12.84 0.43 6.30
N MET A 130 13.20 0.12 5.07
CA MET A 130 12.48 0.58 3.88
C MET A 130 11.03 0.11 3.81
N TYR A 131 10.69 -1.05 4.37
CA TYR A 131 9.32 -1.56 4.37
C TYR A 131 8.38 -0.52 5.00
N SER A 132 8.57 -0.21 6.28
CA SER A 132 7.69 0.72 7.01
C SER A 132 7.94 2.18 6.67
N ASP A 133 9.17 2.58 6.37
CA ASP A 133 9.49 3.99 6.16
C ASP A 133 9.06 4.50 4.78
N LEU A 134 9.20 3.66 3.74
CA LEU A 134 9.02 4.06 2.34
C LEU A 134 7.76 3.47 1.70
N TYR A 135 7.48 2.18 1.88
CA TYR A 135 6.37 1.56 1.13
C TYR A 135 5.01 2.09 1.55
N VAL A 136 4.83 2.45 2.82
CA VAL A 136 3.58 3.07 3.30
C VAL A 136 3.22 4.29 2.45
N HIS A 137 4.18 5.16 2.10
CA HIS A 137 3.92 6.31 1.22
C HIS A 137 3.37 5.89 -0.15
N ARG A 138 3.99 4.87 -0.74
CA ARG A 138 3.74 4.46 -2.12
C ARG A 138 2.46 3.66 -2.26
N VAL A 139 2.24 2.68 -1.38
CA VAL A 139 1.05 1.84 -1.43
C VAL A 139 -0.22 2.62 -1.10
N THR A 140 -0.14 3.63 -0.20
CA THR A 140 -1.32 4.40 0.19
C THR A 140 -1.91 5.16 -0.99
N GLY A 141 -1.08 5.78 -1.84
CA GLY A 141 -1.55 6.43 -3.07
C GLY A 141 -2.23 5.44 -4.03
N MET A 142 -1.59 4.28 -4.27
CA MET A 142 -2.16 3.23 -5.11
C MET A 142 -3.49 2.68 -4.55
N MET A 143 -3.59 2.47 -3.24
CA MET A 143 -4.81 2.05 -2.55
C MET A 143 -5.88 3.13 -2.54
N LYS A 144 -5.51 4.41 -2.54
CA LYS A 144 -6.46 5.52 -2.69
C LYS A 144 -7.09 5.50 -4.08
N ALA A 145 -6.26 5.45 -5.12
CA ALA A 145 -6.69 5.40 -6.52
C ALA A 145 -7.53 4.17 -6.83
N THR A 146 -7.05 2.98 -6.46
CA THR A 146 -7.76 1.73 -6.76
C THR A 146 -8.94 1.47 -5.82
N GLY A 147 -8.95 2.06 -4.63
CA GLY A 147 -9.94 1.77 -3.59
C GLY A 147 -9.78 0.45 -2.86
N LEU A 148 -8.67 -0.25 -3.07
CA LEU A 148 -8.30 -1.44 -2.33
C LEU A 148 -8.05 -1.12 -0.83
N ARG A 149 -8.33 -2.09 0.04
CA ARG A 149 -8.11 -1.98 1.49
C ARG A 149 -7.32 -3.18 2.02
N LEU A 150 -7.99 -4.16 2.62
CA LEU A 150 -7.31 -5.33 3.16
C LEU A 150 -6.89 -6.28 2.02
N PRO A 151 -5.59 -6.64 1.90
CA PRO A 151 -5.20 -7.74 1.03
C PRO A 151 -5.74 -9.06 1.61
N GLY A 152 -5.87 -10.08 0.78
CA GLY A 152 -6.28 -11.42 1.23
C GLY A 152 -5.11 -12.41 1.36
N ARG A 153 -3.97 -12.10 0.73
CA ARG A 153 -2.72 -12.85 0.84
C ARG A 153 -1.52 -11.91 0.73
N VAL A 154 -0.49 -12.08 1.57
CA VAL A 154 0.72 -11.25 1.56
C VAL A 154 1.97 -12.10 1.68
N VAL A 155 2.98 -11.76 0.86
CA VAL A 155 4.34 -12.32 0.89
C VAL A 155 5.35 -11.18 0.88
N GLY A 156 6.31 -11.21 1.81
CA GLY A 156 7.48 -10.35 1.80
C GLY A 156 8.73 -11.11 1.38
N GLY A 157 9.64 -10.42 0.69
CA GLY A 157 10.90 -10.99 0.25
C GLY A 157 12.00 -9.94 0.22
N GLY A 158 13.26 -10.36 0.29
CA GLY A 158 14.38 -9.44 0.37
C GLY A 158 15.48 -9.95 1.29
N GLY A 159 16.35 -9.04 1.71
CA GLY A 159 17.46 -9.36 2.61
C GLY A 159 18.40 -8.20 2.82
N ILE A 160 19.50 -8.49 3.51
CA ILE A 160 20.69 -7.62 3.57
C ILE A 160 21.68 -8.21 2.58
N PHE A 161 21.85 -7.56 1.43
CA PHE A 161 22.69 -8.07 0.33
C PHE A 161 23.95 -7.24 0.09
N LEU A 162 24.05 -6.04 0.67
CA LEU A 162 25.24 -5.20 0.57
C LEU A 162 25.63 -4.54 1.90
N GLU A 163 24.66 -4.01 2.64
CA GLU A 163 24.91 -3.12 3.77
C GLU A 163 25.18 -3.89 5.08
N TYR A 164 26.26 -4.68 5.09
CA TYR A 164 26.72 -5.50 6.22
C TYR A 164 27.32 -4.67 7.36
N ASP A 165 26.54 -3.76 7.93
CA ASP A 165 26.99 -2.72 8.86
C ASP A 165 26.38 -2.84 10.27
N GLY A 166 25.92 -4.05 10.60
CA GLY A 166 25.29 -4.38 11.88
C GLY A 166 23.78 -4.08 11.95
N ARG A 167 23.18 -3.53 10.89
CA ARG A 167 21.72 -3.40 10.80
C ARG A 167 21.02 -4.76 10.83
N GLN A 168 19.75 -4.73 11.18
CA GLN A 168 18.89 -5.92 11.19
C GLN A 168 17.86 -5.91 10.06
N VAL A 169 17.52 -4.73 9.54
CA VAL A 169 16.52 -4.53 8.49
C VAL A 169 17.12 -4.68 7.09
N ALA A 170 16.27 -5.09 6.14
CA ALA A 170 16.66 -5.34 4.75
C ALA A 170 17.10 -4.07 4.00
N ASP A 171 18.07 -4.22 3.09
CA ASP A 171 18.50 -3.19 2.11
C ASP A 171 17.91 -3.43 0.71
N VAL A 172 17.38 -4.63 0.47
CA VAL A 172 16.56 -4.98 -0.69
C VAL A 172 15.28 -5.60 -0.17
N ALA A 173 14.13 -5.09 -0.62
CA ALA A 173 12.83 -5.56 -0.15
C ALA A 173 11.81 -5.62 -1.29
N SER A 174 10.80 -6.47 -1.13
CA SER A 174 9.65 -6.57 -2.01
C SER A 174 8.42 -7.09 -1.28
N ILE A 175 7.25 -6.68 -1.74
CA ILE A 175 5.94 -7.14 -1.28
C ILE A 175 5.15 -7.61 -2.49
N ILE A 176 4.57 -8.80 -2.38
CA ILE A 176 3.45 -9.24 -3.21
C ILE A 176 2.23 -9.35 -2.30
N ALA A 177 1.16 -8.61 -2.61
CA ALA A 177 -0.09 -8.65 -1.88
C ALA A 177 -1.25 -8.90 -2.85
N ASP A 178 -1.94 -10.03 -2.71
CA ASP A 178 -3.09 -10.34 -3.54
C ASP A 178 -4.38 -9.97 -2.79
N PHE A 179 -5.27 -9.24 -3.46
CA PHE A 179 -6.50 -8.71 -2.88
C PHE A 179 -7.70 -9.61 -3.20
N HIS A 180 -8.74 -9.57 -2.35
CA HIS A 180 -9.93 -10.39 -2.54
C HIS A 180 -10.68 -10.10 -3.83
N GLU A 181 -10.49 -8.90 -4.37
CA GLU A 181 -11.03 -8.39 -5.62
C GLU A 181 -10.32 -8.98 -6.86
N GLY A 182 -9.25 -9.75 -6.69
CA GLY A 182 -8.47 -10.28 -7.82
C GLY A 182 -7.60 -9.18 -8.43
N VAL A 183 -6.94 -8.42 -7.56
CA VAL A 183 -5.92 -7.43 -7.90
C VAL A 183 -4.64 -7.81 -7.18
N GLN A 184 -3.49 -7.72 -7.83
CA GLN A 184 -2.20 -7.92 -7.18
C GLN A 184 -1.51 -6.58 -6.94
N GLY A 185 -1.00 -6.36 -5.73
CA GLY A 185 -0.09 -5.27 -5.40
C GLY A 185 1.35 -5.77 -5.43
N LEU A 186 2.19 -5.09 -6.22
CA LEU A 186 3.64 -5.30 -6.23
C LEU A 186 4.34 -4.03 -5.76
N VAL A 187 5.20 -4.17 -4.75
CA VAL A 187 6.14 -3.13 -4.36
C VAL A 187 7.52 -3.72 -4.31
N SER A 188 8.50 -3.07 -4.90
CA SER A 188 9.89 -3.52 -4.82
C SER A 188 10.80 -2.32 -4.74
N SER A 189 11.91 -2.41 -4.01
CA SER A 189 12.91 -1.37 -3.97
C SER A 189 14.26 -1.91 -3.52
N THR A 190 15.28 -1.14 -3.85
CA THR A 190 16.66 -1.35 -3.45
C THR A 190 17.17 -0.07 -2.79
N MET A 191 17.94 -0.21 -1.71
CA MET A 191 18.68 0.92 -1.11
C MET A 191 20.02 1.17 -1.81
N VAL A 192 20.14 0.61 -3.02
CA VAL A 192 21.24 0.77 -3.95
C VAL A 192 20.64 1.02 -5.33
N SER A 193 21.24 1.91 -6.13
CA SER A 193 20.79 2.25 -7.50
C SER A 193 19.39 2.89 -7.58
N GLU A 194 19.33 4.22 -7.68
CA GLU A 194 18.07 4.98 -7.73
C GLU A 194 17.74 5.64 -9.09
N GLU A 195 18.64 5.55 -10.07
CA GLU A 195 18.53 6.33 -11.33
C GLU A 195 17.43 5.81 -12.27
N LEU A 196 17.29 4.48 -12.41
CA LEU A 196 16.27 3.83 -13.24
C LEU A 196 15.32 3.02 -12.37
N LYS A 197 14.13 3.57 -12.18
CA LYS A 197 13.12 3.09 -11.23
C LYS A 197 12.10 2.20 -11.93
N LEU A 198 11.49 1.29 -11.18
CA LEU A 198 10.27 0.63 -11.63
C LEU A 198 9.18 1.69 -11.83
N GLU A 199 8.45 1.60 -12.94
CA GLU A 199 7.33 2.50 -13.17
C GLU A 199 6.21 2.26 -12.15
N HIS A 200 5.50 3.34 -11.83
CA HIS A 200 4.35 3.34 -10.93
C HIS A 200 3.09 3.14 -11.79
N LEU A 201 2.47 1.98 -11.68
CA LEU A 201 1.45 1.54 -12.64
C LEU A 201 0.19 1.03 -11.93
N ILE A 202 -0.97 1.27 -12.55
CA ILE A 202 -2.22 0.57 -12.26
C ILE A 202 -2.67 -0.06 -13.57
N ARG A 203 -2.76 -1.39 -13.61
CA ARG A 203 -3.10 -2.16 -14.81
C ARG A 203 -4.53 -2.63 -14.76
N GLY A 204 -5.24 -2.48 -15.87
CA GLY A 204 -6.50 -3.14 -16.12
C GLY A 204 -6.57 -3.73 -17.51
N HIS A 205 -7.70 -4.33 -17.84
CA HIS A 205 -7.92 -4.98 -19.12
C HIS A 205 -7.78 -4.03 -20.33
N HIS A 206 -8.28 -2.80 -20.23
CA HIS A 206 -8.27 -1.85 -21.34
C HIS A 206 -6.94 -1.12 -21.56
N GLY A 207 -6.02 -1.19 -20.60
CA GLY A 207 -4.88 -0.29 -20.55
C GLY A 207 -4.22 -0.24 -19.18
N LEU A 208 -3.34 0.74 -19.01
CA LEU A 208 -2.76 1.07 -17.72
C LEU A 208 -2.85 2.58 -17.45
N PHE A 209 -2.87 2.92 -16.16
CA PHE A 209 -2.45 4.23 -15.71
C PHE A 209 -0.97 4.18 -15.35
N ARG A 210 -0.18 5.06 -15.96
CA ARG A 210 1.21 5.30 -15.57
C ARG A 210 1.25 6.56 -14.72
N ILE A 211 1.49 6.38 -13.43
CA ILE A 211 1.50 7.45 -12.44
C ILE A 211 2.87 8.13 -12.46
N ASP A 212 2.89 9.44 -12.62
CA ASP A 212 4.15 10.20 -12.60
C ASP A 212 4.70 10.34 -11.16
N LYS A 213 6.01 10.52 -11.05
CA LYS A 213 6.70 10.69 -9.75
C LYS A 213 6.24 11.94 -8.98
N SER A 214 5.73 12.96 -9.68
CA SER A 214 5.13 14.17 -9.07
C SER A 214 3.98 13.85 -8.13
N CYS A 215 3.25 12.75 -8.35
CA CYS A 215 2.16 12.29 -7.47
C CYS A 215 2.64 11.86 -6.07
N SER A 216 3.94 11.90 -5.81
CA SER A 216 4.53 11.70 -4.48
C SER A 216 5.61 12.72 -4.15
N ALA A 217 5.75 13.77 -4.96
CA ALA A 217 6.68 14.87 -4.71
C ALA A 217 6.02 15.91 -3.82
N ASN A 218 6.84 16.75 -3.17
CA ASN A 218 6.33 17.86 -2.37
C ASN A 218 5.89 19.04 -3.27
N THR A 219 4.82 18.84 -4.04
CA THR A 219 4.31 19.77 -5.06
C THR A 219 2.80 19.84 -5.01
N GLY A 220 2.20 20.92 -5.51
CA GLY A 220 0.74 21.01 -5.71
C GLY A 220 0.24 20.33 -6.99
N LYS A 221 1.12 19.68 -7.76
CA LYS A 221 0.83 19.07 -9.06
C LYS A 221 1.00 17.56 -9.03
N GLY A 222 0.13 16.85 -9.74
CA GLY A 222 0.25 15.41 -9.98
C GLY A 222 -0.30 15.04 -11.35
N PHE A 223 0.33 14.05 -11.99
CA PHE A 223 0.04 13.62 -13.34
C PHE A 223 -0.06 12.10 -13.46
N PHE A 224 -0.88 11.61 -14.39
CA PHE A 224 -0.79 10.24 -14.88
C PHE A 224 -1.23 10.13 -16.33
N ASP A 225 -0.66 9.16 -17.04
CA ASP A 225 -1.07 8.83 -18.40
C ASP A 225 -2.02 7.64 -18.38
N PHE A 226 -3.06 7.67 -19.20
CA PHE A 226 -3.72 6.47 -19.69
C PHE A 226 -3.03 5.97 -20.95
N VAL A 227 -2.51 4.75 -20.88
CA VAL A 227 -1.91 4.05 -22.02
C VAL A 227 -2.84 2.89 -22.40
N PRO A 228 -3.59 2.98 -23.50
CA PRO A 228 -4.51 1.93 -23.91
C PRO A 228 -3.78 0.70 -24.45
N GLU A 229 -4.38 -0.48 -24.25
CA GLU A 229 -3.91 -1.74 -24.82
C GLU A 229 -4.48 -2.01 -26.21
N ARG A 230 -3.88 -3.00 -26.90
CA ARG A 230 -4.25 -3.36 -28.28
C ARG A 230 -5.73 -3.73 -28.43
N PRO A 231 -6.45 -3.18 -29.44
CA PRO A 231 -7.87 -3.47 -29.65
C PRO A 231 -8.22 -4.94 -29.84
N GLN A 232 -7.30 -5.79 -30.32
CA GLN A 232 -7.56 -7.23 -30.47
C GLN A 232 -7.67 -7.97 -29.14
N VAL A 233 -7.12 -7.39 -28.06
CA VAL A 233 -7.27 -7.92 -26.70
C VAL A 233 -8.46 -7.28 -26.01
N THR A 234 -8.56 -5.95 -26.09
CA THR A 234 -9.58 -5.19 -25.36
C THR A 234 -10.95 -5.20 -26.06
N LEU A 235 -10.98 -5.54 -27.34
CA LEU A 235 -12.11 -5.39 -28.27
C LEU A 235 -12.67 -3.96 -28.32
N ASN A 236 -11.82 -2.97 -28.01
CA ASN A 236 -12.17 -1.55 -28.04
C ASN A 236 -11.13 -0.76 -28.83
N ASN A 237 -11.49 -0.36 -30.05
CA ASN A 237 -10.62 0.42 -30.95
C ASN A 237 -10.73 1.95 -30.77
N GLN A 238 -11.60 2.40 -29.85
CA GLN A 238 -11.85 3.83 -29.61
C GLN A 238 -10.92 4.42 -28.56
N LEU A 239 -10.24 3.58 -27.77
CA LEU A 239 -9.32 4.04 -26.73
C LEU A 239 -8.10 4.72 -27.33
N LYS A 240 -7.73 5.88 -26.76
CA LYS A 240 -6.56 6.68 -27.17
C LYS A 240 -5.69 6.99 -25.94
N PRO A 241 -4.37 7.16 -26.13
CA PRO A 241 -3.51 7.67 -25.07
C PRO A 241 -3.96 9.06 -24.63
N GLU A 242 -4.00 9.29 -23.32
CA GLU A 242 -4.42 10.55 -22.71
C GLU A 242 -3.54 10.84 -21.50
N THR A 243 -3.27 12.12 -21.21
CA THR A 243 -2.57 12.55 -19.98
C THR A 243 -3.53 13.35 -19.13
N PHE A 244 -3.56 13.05 -17.85
CA PHE A 244 -4.39 13.71 -16.85
C PHE A 244 -3.51 14.42 -15.84
N GLU A 245 -3.92 15.64 -15.46
CA GLU A 245 -3.22 16.50 -14.52
C GLU A 245 -4.21 17.05 -13.49
N ALA A 246 -3.75 17.17 -12.26
CA ALA A 246 -4.37 18.03 -11.26
C ALA A 246 -3.30 18.96 -10.69
N GLU A 247 -3.62 20.26 -10.64
CA GLU A 247 -2.77 21.31 -10.08
C GLU A 247 -3.55 22.10 -9.03
N THR A 248 -2.85 22.45 -7.95
CA THR A 248 -3.32 23.36 -6.91
C THR A 248 -2.19 24.31 -6.53
N GLU A 249 -2.53 25.46 -5.93
CA GLU A 249 -1.55 26.45 -5.49
C GLU A 249 -0.75 26.00 -4.26
N LEU A 250 -1.32 25.08 -3.45
CA LEU A 250 -0.73 24.60 -2.21
C LEU A 250 0.16 23.37 -2.46
N ASP A 251 1.24 23.22 -1.68
CA ASP A 251 1.98 21.97 -1.62
C ASP A 251 1.22 20.90 -0.82
N ILE A 252 1.58 19.62 -1.00
CA ILE A 252 0.89 18.49 -0.36
C ILE A 252 0.79 18.60 1.17
N ASN A 253 1.76 19.21 1.86
CA ASN A 253 1.69 19.33 3.33
C ASN A 253 0.62 20.33 3.72
N SER A 254 0.63 21.50 3.07
CA SER A 254 -0.35 22.55 3.28
C SER A 254 -1.77 22.03 2.98
N MET A 255 -1.95 21.34 1.85
CA MET A 255 -3.23 20.72 1.48
C MET A 255 -3.71 19.69 2.51
N HIS A 256 -2.80 18.86 3.02
CA HIS A 256 -3.14 17.80 3.97
C HIS A 256 -3.51 18.36 5.35
N LEU A 257 -2.80 19.40 5.80
CA LEU A 257 -3.15 20.12 7.02
C LEU A 257 -4.49 20.85 6.88
N ASP A 258 -4.69 21.59 5.79
CA ASP A 258 -5.94 22.31 5.54
C ASP A 258 -7.13 21.37 5.46
N ASN A 259 -6.99 20.24 4.76
CA ASN A 259 -8.03 19.21 4.72
C ASN A 259 -8.38 18.68 6.12
N TRP A 260 -7.39 18.45 6.99
CA TRP A 260 -7.64 18.02 8.36
C TRP A 260 -8.43 19.06 9.16
N LEU A 261 -8.00 20.32 9.10
CA LEU A 261 -8.65 21.43 9.80
C LEU A 261 -10.07 21.67 9.30
N ASN A 262 -10.28 21.57 7.99
CA ASN A 262 -11.60 21.67 7.38
C ASN A 262 -12.54 20.52 7.82
N ALA A 263 -12.02 19.29 7.90
CA ALA A 263 -12.78 18.16 8.42
C ALA A 263 -13.17 18.35 9.90
N ILE A 264 -12.29 18.92 10.72
CA ILE A 264 -12.56 19.30 12.12
C ILE A 264 -13.66 20.35 12.19
N ALA A 265 -13.50 21.46 11.45
CA ALA A 265 -14.47 22.56 11.43
C ALA A 265 -15.87 22.09 10.97
N ALA A 266 -15.92 21.17 10.02
CA ALA A 266 -17.16 20.57 9.53
C ALA A 266 -17.74 19.50 10.47
N GLY A 267 -16.99 19.02 11.45
CA GLY A 267 -17.40 17.90 12.32
C GLY A 267 -17.60 16.59 11.55
N LYS A 268 -16.87 16.38 10.44
CA LYS A 268 -17.07 15.24 9.53
C LYS A 268 -15.78 14.42 9.40
N PRO A 269 -15.60 13.35 10.21
CA PRO A 269 -14.41 12.50 10.16
C PRO A 269 -14.11 11.89 8.79
N ALA A 270 -15.14 11.65 7.96
CA ALA A 270 -14.97 11.07 6.63
C ALA A 270 -14.41 12.04 5.57
N MET A 271 -14.25 13.33 5.87
CA MET A 271 -13.74 14.33 4.92
C MET A 271 -12.21 14.31 4.76
N VAL A 272 -11.49 13.59 5.63
CA VAL A 272 -10.03 13.55 5.57
C VAL A 272 -9.56 12.79 4.33
N ASN A 273 -8.46 13.25 3.72
CA ASN A 273 -7.88 12.65 2.52
C ASN A 273 -7.18 11.32 2.79
N ASN A 274 -6.76 11.09 4.03
CA ASN A 274 -6.21 9.82 4.50
C ASN A 274 -6.78 9.44 5.88
N ASP A 275 -7.91 8.73 5.84
CA ASP A 275 -8.57 8.26 7.06
C ASP A 275 -7.80 7.08 7.69
N PRO A 276 -8.10 6.74 8.96
CA PRO A 276 -7.47 5.60 9.61
C PRO A 276 -7.71 4.26 8.89
N LYS A 277 -8.78 4.12 8.09
CA LYS A 277 -9.04 2.89 7.31
C LYS A 277 -7.97 2.71 6.22
N LEU A 278 -7.69 3.77 5.47
CA LEU A 278 -6.68 3.75 4.41
C LEU A 278 -5.27 3.60 5.03
N GLY A 279 -4.98 4.31 6.12
CA GLY A 279 -3.74 4.13 6.87
C GLY A 279 -3.54 2.69 7.39
N ALA A 280 -4.57 2.10 8.01
CA ALA A 280 -4.55 0.72 8.49
C ALA A 280 -4.33 -0.28 7.36
N ALA A 281 -4.97 -0.10 6.20
CA ALA A 281 -4.79 -0.96 5.03
C ALA A 281 -3.34 -0.98 4.54
N ALA A 282 -2.74 0.20 4.37
CA ALA A 282 -1.35 0.35 3.93
C ALA A 282 -0.37 -0.26 4.94
N VAL A 283 -0.53 0.04 6.23
CA VAL A 283 0.33 -0.49 7.30
C VAL A 283 0.16 -2.00 7.44
N THR A 284 -1.06 -2.53 7.33
CA THR A 284 -1.32 -3.98 7.38
C THR A 284 -0.59 -4.71 6.26
N MET A 285 -0.70 -4.23 5.02
CA MET A 285 0.02 -4.81 3.88
C MET A 285 1.54 -4.83 4.12
N VAL A 286 2.10 -3.71 4.57
CA VAL A 286 3.54 -3.55 4.77
C VAL A 286 4.05 -4.41 5.93
N ASN A 287 3.43 -4.30 7.11
CA ASN A 287 3.91 -4.97 8.31
C ASN A 287 3.71 -6.48 8.22
N LEU A 288 2.66 -6.95 7.54
CA LEU A 288 2.47 -8.38 7.31
C LEU A 288 3.51 -8.94 6.32
N ALA A 289 3.96 -8.13 5.34
CA ALA A 289 5.07 -8.52 4.48
C ALA A 289 6.39 -8.60 5.25
N VAL A 290 6.65 -7.66 6.15
CA VAL A 290 7.81 -7.74 7.07
C VAL A 290 7.74 -9.03 7.88
N ARG A 291 6.57 -9.33 8.46
CA ARG A 291 6.36 -10.56 9.23
C ARG A 291 6.57 -11.80 8.37
N SER A 292 6.06 -11.79 7.13
CA SER A 292 6.21 -12.89 6.15
C SER A 292 7.68 -13.16 5.87
N TYR A 293 8.47 -12.11 5.59
CA TYR A 293 9.91 -12.21 5.37
C TYR A 293 10.63 -12.77 6.61
N ARG A 294 10.31 -12.27 7.81
CA ARG A 294 11.01 -12.64 9.05
C ARG A 294 10.66 -14.05 9.53
N GLU A 295 9.44 -14.50 9.31
CA GLU A 295 8.97 -15.82 9.74
C GLU A 295 9.11 -16.89 8.66
N GLY A 296 9.44 -16.50 7.42
CA GLY A 296 9.52 -17.42 6.27
C GLY A 296 8.17 -18.01 5.87
N LYS A 297 7.09 -17.24 6.08
CA LYS A 297 5.70 -17.68 5.87
C LYS A 297 4.98 -16.83 4.84
N VAL A 298 3.91 -17.39 4.28
CA VAL A 298 2.86 -16.63 3.59
C VAL A 298 1.75 -16.37 4.60
N PHE A 299 1.14 -15.19 4.58
CA PHE A 299 -0.03 -14.91 5.42
C PHE A 299 -1.28 -14.71 4.58
N HIS A 300 -2.38 -15.29 5.04
CA HIS A 300 -3.73 -15.01 4.55
C HIS A 300 -4.44 -14.05 5.50
N ILE A 301 -5.33 -13.24 4.95
CA ILE A 301 -6.20 -12.35 5.71
C ILE A 301 -7.63 -12.56 5.22
N SER A 302 -8.58 -12.71 6.14
CA SER A 302 -10.01 -12.76 5.80
C SER A 302 -10.57 -11.37 5.52
N LYS A 303 -11.79 -11.27 4.95
CA LYS A 303 -12.44 -9.97 4.73
C LYS A 303 -12.74 -9.22 6.05
N GLU A 304 -12.91 -9.98 7.14
CA GLU A 304 -13.09 -9.50 8.51
C GLU A 304 -11.75 -9.12 9.16
N GLY A 305 -10.65 -9.41 8.48
CA GLY A 305 -9.29 -9.07 8.90
C GLY A 305 -8.61 -10.16 9.72
N THR A 306 -9.14 -11.39 9.85
CA THR A 306 -8.47 -12.46 10.59
C THR A 306 -7.22 -12.91 9.86
N ILE A 307 -6.09 -13.04 10.56
CA ILE A 307 -4.81 -13.41 9.94
C ILE A 307 -4.47 -14.86 10.26
N SER A 308 -4.05 -15.62 9.26
CA SER A 308 -3.60 -17.00 9.39
C SER A 308 -2.37 -17.27 8.53
N ASP A 309 -1.68 -18.38 8.79
CA ASP A 309 -0.69 -18.91 7.86
C ASP A 309 -1.36 -19.26 6.52
N GLY A 310 -0.61 -19.15 5.44
CA GLY A 310 -1.07 -19.44 4.09
C GLY A 310 -1.13 -20.94 3.80
N ASP A 311 -2.04 -21.30 2.91
CA ASP A 311 -2.31 -22.66 2.43
C ASP A 311 -2.78 -22.64 0.96
N SER A 312 -3.21 -23.79 0.42
CA SER A 312 -3.68 -23.87 -0.97
C SER A 312 -5.00 -23.16 -1.23
N SER A 313 -5.78 -22.85 -0.19
CA SER A 313 -7.16 -22.33 -0.33
C SER A 313 -7.23 -21.03 -1.12
N TRP A 314 -6.15 -20.23 -1.09
CA TRP A 314 -6.04 -19.03 -1.90
C TRP A 314 -6.03 -19.33 -3.39
N ALA A 315 -5.27 -20.32 -3.85
CA ALA A 315 -5.25 -20.72 -5.25
C ALA A 315 -6.56 -21.44 -5.62
N ASP A 316 -6.98 -22.38 -4.77
CA ASP A 316 -8.17 -23.22 -4.99
C ASP A 316 -9.43 -22.38 -5.26
N ARG A 317 -9.60 -21.23 -4.59
CA ARG A 317 -10.75 -20.33 -4.83
C ARG A 317 -10.74 -19.72 -6.23
N TRP A 318 -9.58 -19.31 -6.74
CA TRP A 318 -9.46 -18.64 -8.04
C TRP A 318 -9.63 -19.65 -9.17
N GLU A 319 -9.07 -20.84 -9.00
CA GLU A 319 -9.26 -21.95 -9.92
C GLU A 319 -10.72 -22.42 -9.93
N LYS A 320 -11.38 -22.45 -8.77
CA LYS A 320 -12.83 -22.71 -8.68
C LYS A 320 -13.62 -21.66 -9.45
N MET A 321 -13.34 -20.38 -9.25
CA MET A 321 -13.99 -19.29 -10.00
C MET A 321 -13.78 -19.44 -11.52
N SER A 322 -12.58 -19.85 -11.95
CA SER A 322 -12.29 -20.11 -13.36
C SER A 322 -13.09 -21.29 -13.91
N ARG A 323 -13.21 -22.39 -13.16
CA ARG A 323 -14.00 -23.57 -13.57
C ARG A 323 -15.50 -23.29 -13.64
N GLU A 324 -15.99 -22.40 -12.79
CA GLU A 324 -17.39 -21.99 -12.73
C GLU A 324 -17.73 -20.83 -13.67
N GLU A 325 -16.77 -20.38 -14.49
CA GLU A 325 -16.92 -19.21 -15.39
C GLU A 325 -17.46 -17.97 -14.65
N ALA A 326 -17.03 -17.79 -13.40
CA ALA A 326 -17.55 -16.76 -12.53
C ALA A 326 -17.20 -15.36 -13.04
N LYS A 327 -18.09 -14.39 -12.79
CA LYS A 327 -17.82 -12.98 -13.08
C LYS A 327 -16.66 -12.45 -12.22
N PRO A 328 -15.76 -11.62 -12.76
CA PRO A 328 -14.72 -10.98 -11.96
C PRO A 328 -15.30 -10.10 -10.85
N ASN A 329 -14.62 -10.09 -9.70
CA ASN A 329 -14.90 -9.11 -8.65
C ASN A 329 -14.27 -7.76 -9.02
N HIS A 330 -14.85 -6.66 -8.56
CA HIS A 330 -14.34 -5.31 -8.83
C HIS A 330 -13.92 -4.60 -7.55
N VAL A 331 -13.10 -3.57 -7.74
CA VAL A 331 -12.69 -2.68 -6.65
C VAL A 331 -13.87 -1.87 -6.11
N ALA A 332 -13.77 -1.44 -4.86
CA ALA A 332 -14.83 -0.69 -4.19
C ALA A 332 -15.14 0.64 -4.90
N GLY A 333 -16.39 0.81 -5.31
CA GLY A 333 -16.86 2.01 -6.02
C GLY A 333 -17.13 1.81 -7.51
N TRP A 334 -16.84 0.63 -8.07
CA TRP A 334 -17.09 0.29 -9.47
C TRP A 334 -18.55 0.51 -9.89
N ARG A 335 -18.75 1.17 -11.05
CA ARG A 335 -20.06 1.53 -11.62
C ARG A 335 -20.22 1.15 -13.10
N ALA A 336 -19.16 0.69 -13.75
CA ALA A 336 -19.17 0.45 -15.20
C ALA A 336 -19.79 -0.89 -15.65
N GLY A 337 -20.46 -1.60 -14.74
CA GLY A 337 -21.05 -2.91 -15.03
C GLY A 337 -20.01 -3.91 -15.54
N ASP A 338 -20.29 -4.54 -16.67
CA ASP A 338 -19.43 -5.57 -17.28
C ASP A 338 -18.34 -4.98 -18.20
N THR A 339 -18.26 -3.66 -18.36
CA THR A 339 -17.33 -2.96 -19.26
C THR A 339 -15.88 -3.33 -18.96
N GLY A 340 -15.17 -3.87 -19.97
CA GLY A 340 -13.79 -4.32 -19.83
C GLY A 340 -13.56 -5.44 -18.83
N SER A 341 -14.63 -6.14 -18.43
CA SER A 341 -14.59 -7.20 -17.41
C SER A 341 -15.08 -8.55 -17.92
N VAL A 342 -15.64 -8.57 -19.13
CA VAL A 342 -16.02 -9.79 -19.84
C VAL A 342 -14.93 -10.10 -20.87
N MET A 343 -14.41 -11.32 -20.80
CA MET A 343 -13.53 -11.86 -21.82
C MET A 343 -14.38 -12.59 -22.86
N TYR A 344 -14.11 -12.35 -24.14
CA TYR A 344 -14.77 -13.08 -25.22
C TYR A 344 -13.82 -14.17 -25.70
N PRO A 345 -14.09 -15.44 -25.37
CA PRO A 345 -13.25 -16.54 -25.80
C PRO A 345 -13.30 -16.65 -27.34
N PRO A 346 -12.17 -16.91 -28.02
CA PRO A 346 -12.19 -17.27 -29.43
C PRO A 346 -13.07 -18.50 -29.67
N ASP A 347 -13.71 -18.61 -30.84
CA ASP A 347 -14.63 -19.72 -31.14
C ASP A 347 -14.03 -21.12 -30.93
N TYR A 348 -12.73 -21.30 -31.14
CA TYR A 348 -12.06 -22.58 -30.93
C TYR A 348 -12.09 -23.04 -29.47
N GLN A 349 -12.25 -22.13 -28.50
CA GLN A 349 -12.30 -22.49 -27.08
C GLN A 349 -13.59 -23.26 -26.73
N LYS A 350 -14.65 -23.17 -27.54
CA LYS A 350 -15.84 -24.02 -27.43
C LYS A 350 -15.55 -25.51 -27.66
N LEU A 351 -14.40 -25.83 -28.27
CA LEU A 351 -13.95 -27.20 -28.49
C LEU A 351 -13.14 -27.76 -27.31
N ALA A 352 -12.87 -26.94 -26.29
CA ALA A 352 -12.09 -27.35 -25.12
C ALA A 352 -12.94 -28.16 -24.14
N GLY A 353 -12.34 -29.19 -23.53
CA GLY A 353 -13.00 -30.06 -22.55
C GLY A 353 -12.67 -31.54 -22.76
N PRO A 354 -13.01 -32.41 -21.81
CA PRO A 354 -12.79 -33.84 -21.95
C PRO A 354 -13.74 -34.45 -23.00
N TRP A 355 -13.22 -35.40 -23.77
CA TRP A 355 -14.07 -36.29 -24.56
C TRP A 355 -14.70 -37.32 -23.62
N ILE A 356 -16.02 -37.45 -23.64
CA ILE A 356 -16.76 -38.42 -22.81
C ILE A 356 -17.39 -39.44 -23.75
N ASP A 357 -17.06 -40.72 -23.55
CA ASP A 357 -17.56 -41.85 -24.36
C ASP A 357 -17.36 -41.67 -25.88
N GLY A 358 -16.19 -41.15 -26.27
CA GLY A 358 -15.83 -40.93 -27.67
C GLY A 358 -16.56 -39.75 -28.33
N LYS A 359 -17.27 -38.92 -27.56
CA LYS A 359 -17.90 -37.69 -28.03
C LYS A 359 -17.09 -36.46 -27.58
N PRO A 360 -16.99 -35.41 -28.43
CA PRO A 360 -16.37 -34.16 -28.04
C PRO A 360 -17.20 -33.45 -26.95
N PRO A 361 -16.62 -32.44 -26.25
CA PRO A 361 -17.38 -31.56 -25.38
C PRO A 361 -18.62 -30.99 -26.10
N GLU A 362 -19.77 -30.97 -25.43
CA GLU A 362 -20.97 -30.32 -25.99
C GLU A 362 -20.69 -28.82 -26.13
N ALA A 363 -20.95 -28.28 -27.33
CA ALA A 363 -20.63 -26.91 -27.73
C ALA A 363 -21.67 -25.88 -27.28
#